data_AF-A0AAN7V4Q1-F1
#
_entry.id   AF-A0AAN7V4Q1-F1
#
_cell.length_a   1.000
_cell.length_b   1.000
_cell.length_c   1.000
_cell.angle_alpha   90.00
_cell.angle_beta   90.00
_cell.angle_gamma   90.00
#
_symmetry.space_group_name_H-M   'P 1'
#
loop_
_entity.id
_entity.type
_entity.pdbx_description
1 polymer ?
#
loop_
_entity_poly.entity_id
_entity_poly.type
_entity_poly.pdbx_seq_one_letter_code
_entity_poly.pdbx_strand_id
1 'polypeptide(L)'
;MSFESVNRKNGGKLPKGVFKDDAKWILLPSKIILESLCVWPENRSKFTTFMSVFIIINYAFLLTYNMRYIIHKDTDLAGAAYGITGFMVAAESVGRRIILMVFAKKVTKILHAVYYDFWPSDMTGKDVISKASVLFVIATIGYFSAGYSYIFNNLIGQFYERKIPFKSIYPFDYLKSPYYELIYVWQCLLLVEFDVHLTAFDFFLSGLVMNCVAQFKLLRRFLLQNFEKAVKMAETQPEKATTEAYRLILLAVVRAEGVRPIIYFWGHLSQILFYCAAGHDLSLESTMLSDSIFQCGWHLLPYNRDLRKALILMMQRAQRPLTMTIGGFGILNLASYMKLLQFCFSVYVLLSKMAAKGGN
;
A
#
# COMPACT_ATOMS: atom_id res chain seq x y z
N MET A 1 -3.40 -7.17 -34.19
CA MET A 1 -2.91 -8.53 -33.93
C MET A 1 -3.60 -9.02 -32.67
N SER A 2 -4.44 -10.07 -32.75
CA SER A 2 -5.33 -10.44 -31.63
C SER A 2 -4.57 -11.03 -30.44
N PHE A 3 -5.09 -10.73 -29.24
CA PHE A 3 -4.60 -11.09 -27.89
C PHE A 3 -4.14 -12.55 -27.73
N GLU A 4 -4.77 -13.50 -28.43
CA GLU A 4 -4.41 -14.93 -28.38
C GLU A 4 -3.19 -15.31 -29.23
N SER A 5 -2.91 -14.56 -30.31
CA SER A 5 -1.86 -14.89 -31.27
C SER A 5 -0.44 -14.65 -30.74
N VAL A 6 -0.26 -13.69 -29.82
CA VAL A 6 1.02 -13.39 -29.16
C VAL A 6 1.30 -14.37 -28.02
N ASN A 7 0.24 -14.76 -27.29
CA ASN A 7 0.34 -15.67 -26.15
C ASN A 7 0.76 -17.09 -26.56
N ARG A 8 0.33 -17.54 -27.76
CA ARG A 8 0.72 -18.85 -28.33
C ARG A 8 2.16 -18.91 -28.85
N LYS A 9 2.75 -17.79 -29.29
CA LYS A 9 4.09 -17.77 -29.90
C LYS A 9 5.26 -17.73 -28.90
N ASN A 10 5.08 -17.16 -27.71
CA ASN A 10 6.15 -17.01 -26.73
C ASN A 10 6.05 -17.94 -25.50
N GLY A 11 5.01 -18.77 -25.40
CA GLY A 11 4.87 -19.74 -24.30
C GLY A 11 4.88 -19.09 -22.90
N GLY A 12 4.38 -17.86 -22.77
CA GLY A 12 4.44 -17.09 -21.51
C GLY A 12 5.82 -16.58 -21.11
N LYS A 13 6.85 -16.71 -21.97
CA LYS A 13 8.19 -16.16 -21.70
C LYS A 13 8.22 -14.65 -21.99
N LEU A 14 8.79 -13.91 -21.04
CA LEU A 14 9.05 -12.46 -21.14
C LEU A 14 9.81 -12.12 -22.45
N PRO A 15 9.53 -10.99 -23.11
CA PRO A 15 10.25 -10.56 -24.31
C PRO A 15 11.75 -10.46 -24.04
N LYS A 16 12.56 -10.93 -24.98
CA LYS A 16 14.02 -10.71 -24.95
C LYS A 16 14.28 -9.20 -24.87
N GLY A 17 14.89 -8.74 -23.78
CA GLY A 17 15.23 -7.33 -23.56
C GLY A 17 14.32 -6.55 -22.62
N VAL A 18 13.26 -7.13 -22.03
CA VAL A 18 12.45 -6.42 -20.99
C VAL A 18 13.30 -5.95 -19.81
N PHE A 19 14.34 -6.69 -19.46
CA PHE A 19 15.26 -6.30 -18.39
C PHE A 19 16.29 -5.22 -18.78
N LYS A 20 16.28 -4.73 -20.02
CA LYS A 20 17.07 -3.57 -20.46
C LYS A 20 16.29 -2.25 -20.38
N ASP A 21 14.99 -2.31 -20.07
CA ASP A 21 14.12 -1.14 -19.91
C ASP A 21 14.11 -0.73 -18.42
N ASP A 22 14.57 0.48 -18.13
CA ASP A 22 14.71 1.00 -16.77
C ASP A 22 13.38 1.00 -16.00
N ALA A 23 12.26 1.29 -16.68
CA ALA A 23 10.95 1.33 -16.05
C ALA A 23 10.49 -0.08 -15.65
N LYS A 24 10.73 -1.07 -16.52
CA LYS A 24 10.35 -2.47 -16.27
C LYS A 24 11.29 -3.16 -15.29
N TRP A 25 12.55 -2.73 -15.24
CA TRP A 25 13.57 -3.23 -14.32
C TRP A 25 13.23 -2.97 -12.85
N ILE A 26 12.45 -1.92 -12.55
CA ILE A 26 11.94 -1.61 -11.20
C ILE A 26 11.19 -2.78 -10.55
N LEU A 27 10.49 -3.61 -11.35
CA LEU A 27 9.70 -4.73 -10.83
C LEU A 27 10.53 -6.00 -10.57
N LEU A 28 11.81 -6.01 -10.96
CA LEU A 28 12.64 -7.21 -10.88
C LEU A 28 12.93 -7.65 -9.43
N PRO A 29 13.31 -6.77 -8.49
CA PRO A 29 13.57 -7.18 -7.11
C PRO A 29 12.33 -7.78 -6.45
N SER A 30 11.18 -7.12 -6.59
CA SER A 30 9.91 -7.62 -6.02
C SER A 30 9.46 -8.92 -6.68
N LYS A 31 9.71 -9.09 -7.98
CA LYS A 31 9.49 -10.37 -8.67
C LYS A 31 10.35 -11.49 -8.09
N ILE A 32 11.66 -11.31 -7.98
CA ILE A 32 12.58 -12.34 -7.47
C ILE A 32 12.18 -12.78 -6.06
N ILE A 33 11.84 -11.81 -5.21
CA ILE A 33 11.48 -12.08 -3.81
C ILE A 33 10.11 -12.77 -3.71
N LEU A 34 9.10 -12.32 -4.46
CA LEU A 34 7.79 -12.98 -4.46
C LEU A 34 7.82 -14.37 -5.13
N GLU A 35 8.73 -14.59 -6.08
CA GLU A 35 8.98 -15.93 -6.66
C GLU A 35 9.63 -16.86 -5.65
N SER A 36 10.62 -16.39 -4.86
CA SER A 36 11.25 -17.20 -3.81
C SER A 36 10.26 -17.60 -2.71
N LEU A 37 9.28 -16.73 -2.41
CA LEU A 37 8.18 -17.01 -1.48
C LEU A 37 7.06 -17.89 -2.07
N CYS A 38 7.19 -18.31 -3.34
CA CYS A 38 6.20 -19.09 -4.08
C CYS A 38 4.83 -18.41 -4.23
N VAL A 39 4.77 -17.07 -4.24
CA VAL A 39 3.51 -16.29 -4.34
C VAL A 39 3.37 -15.52 -5.65
N TRP A 40 4.43 -15.47 -6.48
CA TRP A 40 4.39 -14.71 -7.74
C TRP A 40 3.23 -15.15 -8.67
N PRO A 41 2.41 -14.21 -9.18
CA PRO A 41 1.17 -14.51 -9.90
C PRO A 41 1.38 -15.21 -11.26
N GLU A 42 2.52 -15.04 -11.94
CA GLU A 42 2.77 -15.67 -13.25
C GLU A 42 3.13 -17.16 -13.13
N ASN A 43 3.79 -17.58 -12.05
CA ASN A 43 4.35 -18.92 -11.88
C ASN A 43 3.44 -19.80 -11.00
N ARG A 44 2.24 -20.08 -11.49
CA ARG A 44 1.24 -20.89 -10.77
C ARG A 44 1.38 -22.35 -11.14
N SER A 45 1.90 -23.14 -10.20
CA SER A 45 1.93 -24.59 -10.26
C SER A 45 1.14 -25.19 -9.11
N LYS A 46 0.84 -26.50 -9.18
CA LYS A 46 0.26 -27.23 -8.05
C LYS A 46 1.13 -27.09 -6.80
N PHE A 47 2.45 -27.05 -6.99
CA PHE A 47 3.44 -26.88 -5.93
C PHE A 47 3.37 -25.50 -5.25
N THR A 48 3.29 -24.40 -6.01
CA THR A 48 3.22 -23.04 -5.40
C THR A 48 1.92 -22.82 -4.62
N THR A 49 0.83 -23.44 -5.08
CA THR A 49 -0.45 -23.44 -4.35
C THR A 49 -0.36 -24.27 -3.07
N PHE A 50 0.21 -25.47 -3.14
CA PHE A 50 0.46 -26.31 -1.97
C PHE A 50 1.32 -25.60 -0.93
N MET A 51 2.45 -25.01 -1.33
CA MET A 51 3.34 -24.27 -0.43
C MET A 51 2.63 -23.07 0.22
N SER A 52 1.80 -22.36 -0.53
CA SER A 52 1.04 -21.24 0.04
C SER A 52 0.00 -21.70 1.08
N VAL A 53 -0.70 -22.81 0.82
CA VAL A 53 -1.64 -23.38 1.80
C VAL A 53 -0.89 -23.89 3.04
N PHE A 54 0.25 -24.55 2.85
CA PHE A 54 1.11 -25.00 3.94
C PHE A 54 1.54 -23.85 4.85
N ILE A 55 2.02 -22.74 4.27
CA ILE A 55 2.41 -21.55 5.03
C ILE A 55 1.22 -20.94 5.79
N ILE A 56 0.04 -20.84 5.17
CA ILE A 56 -1.18 -20.33 5.82
C ILE A 56 -1.58 -21.21 7.02
N ILE A 57 -1.48 -22.54 6.89
CA ILE A 57 -1.77 -23.46 7.99
C ILE A 57 -0.78 -23.23 9.14
N ASN A 58 0.51 -23.08 8.86
CA ASN A 58 1.51 -22.80 9.88
C ASN A 58 1.24 -21.46 10.60
N TYR A 59 0.83 -20.41 9.88
CA TYR A 59 0.41 -19.16 10.51
C TYR A 59 -0.84 -19.32 11.35
N ALA A 60 -1.83 -20.10 10.90
CA ALA A 60 -3.03 -20.36 11.70
C ALA A 60 -2.68 -21.04 13.05
N PHE A 61 -1.74 -22.00 13.03
CA PHE A 61 -1.21 -22.58 14.26
C PHE A 61 -0.50 -21.54 15.13
N LEU A 62 0.41 -20.76 14.58
CA LEU A 62 1.15 -19.72 15.31
C LEU A 62 0.20 -18.70 15.97
N LEU A 63 -0.77 -18.20 15.21
CA LEU A 63 -1.77 -17.23 15.65
C LEU A 63 -2.66 -17.79 16.77
N THR A 64 -3.01 -19.08 16.72
CA THR A 64 -3.81 -19.73 17.76
C THR A 64 -3.07 -19.74 19.10
N TYR A 65 -1.78 -20.10 19.11
CA TYR A 65 -0.97 -20.12 20.33
C TYR A 65 -0.61 -18.73 20.85
N ASN A 66 -0.51 -17.74 19.96
CA ASN A 66 -0.34 -16.34 20.33
C ASN A 66 -1.63 -15.74 20.92
N MET A 67 -2.81 -16.07 20.37
CA MET A 67 -4.08 -15.66 20.95
C MET A 67 -4.25 -16.24 22.36
N ARG A 68 -3.82 -17.48 22.58
CA ARG A 68 -3.76 -18.08 23.92
C ARG A 68 -2.84 -17.32 24.87
N TYR A 69 -1.69 -16.82 24.40
CA TYR A 69 -0.78 -15.98 25.18
C TYR A 69 -1.46 -14.65 25.57
N ILE A 70 -2.10 -13.96 24.62
CA ILE A 70 -2.77 -12.67 24.87
C ILE A 70 -3.88 -12.79 25.93
N ILE A 71 -4.63 -13.90 25.92
CA ILE A 71 -5.76 -14.13 26.85
C ILE A 71 -5.28 -14.68 28.22
N HIS A 72 -4.02 -15.09 28.33
CA HIS A 72 -3.50 -15.69 29.55
C HIS A 72 -3.46 -14.68 30.71
N LYS A 73 -3.87 -15.11 31.90
CA LYS A 73 -4.05 -14.23 33.08
C LYS A 73 -2.75 -13.58 33.57
N ASP A 74 -1.61 -14.23 33.33
CA ASP A 74 -0.30 -13.76 33.79
C ASP A 74 0.39 -12.82 32.79
N THR A 75 -0.29 -12.47 31.69
CA THR A 75 0.27 -11.60 30.65
C THR A 75 0.19 -10.14 31.08
N ASP A 76 1.35 -9.48 31.15
CA ASP A 76 1.46 -8.06 31.41
C ASP A 76 0.97 -7.22 30.21
N LEU A 77 0.60 -5.96 30.45
CA LEU A 77 0.07 -5.07 29.41
C LEU A 77 1.04 -4.93 28.20
N ALA A 78 2.34 -4.89 28.46
CA ALA A 78 3.35 -4.80 27.40
C ALA A 78 3.49 -6.12 26.63
N GLY A 79 3.42 -7.27 27.30
CA GLY A 79 3.34 -8.58 26.68
C GLY A 79 2.11 -8.73 25.79
N ALA A 80 0.93 -8.33 26.28
CA ALA A 80 -0.31 -8.35 25.51
C ALA A 80 -0.22 -7.45 24.26
N ALA A 81 0.31 -6.23 24.40
CA ALA A 81 0.51 -5.32 23.27
C ALA A 81 1.47 -5.88 22.21
N TYR A 82 2.57 -6.52 22.63
CA TYR A 82 3.49 -7.21 21.72
C TYR A 82 2.81 -8.38 21.02
N GLY A 83 2.04 -9.19 21.77
CA GLY A 83 1.26 -10.30 21.21
C GLY A 83 0.26 -9.84 20.16
N ILE A 84 -0.54 -8.81 20.46
CA ILE A 84 -1.52 -8.22 19.55
C ILE A 84 -0.84 -7.68 18.29
N THR A 85 0.30 -6.99 18.43
CA THR A 85 1.06 -6.48 17.29
C THR A 85 1.52 -7.63 16.39
N GLY A 86 2.09 -8.69 16.97
CA GLY A 86 2.47 -9.89 16.24
C GLY A 86 1.29 -10.53 15.51
N PHE A 87 0.13 -10.62 16.18
CA PHE A 87 -1.10 -11.15 15.59
C PHE A 87 -1.54 -10.34 14.37
N MET A 88 -1.59 -9.01 14.50
CA MET A 88 -2.00 -8.11 13.42
C MET A 88 -1.08 -8.25 12.20
N VAL A 89 0.24 -8.23 12.41
CA VAL A 89 1.25 -8.32 11.34
C VAL A 89 1.16 -9.68 10.61
N ALA A 90 1.01 -10.77 11.35
CA ALA A 90 0.83 -12.09 10.74
C ALA A 90 -0.50 -12.21 9.97
N ALA A 91 -1.58 -11.60 10.47
CA ALA A 91 -2.86 -11.54 9.76
C ALA A 91 -2.78 -10.73 8.46
N GLU A 92 -2.06 -9.60 8.45
CA GLU A 92 -1.80 -8.81 7.25
C GLU A 92 -1.02 -9.58 6.20
N SER A 93 0.01 -10.33 6.62
CA SER A 93 0.80 -11.19 5.72
C SER A 93 -0.08 -12.25 5.04
N VAL A 94 -0.89 -12.97 5.84
CA VAL A 94 -1.84 -13.97 5.33
C VAL A 94 -2.85 -13.34 4.37
N GLY A 95 -3.40 -12.17 4.72
CA GLY A 95 -4.34 -11.43 3.89
C GLY A 95 -3.76 -11.08 2.51
N ARG A 96 -2.55 -10.49 2.48
CA ARG A 96 -1.85 -10.15 1.23
C ARG A 96 -1.54 -11.38 0.39
N ARG A 97 -1.16 -12.51 1.03
CA ARG A 97 -0.91 -13.78 0.35
C ARG A 97 -2.18 -14.30 -0.32
N ILE A 98 -3.32 -14.30 0.39
CA ILE A 98 -4.62 -14.69 -0.16
C ILE A 98 -5.02 -13.79 -1.34
N ILE A 99 -4.85 -12.47 -1.23
CA ILE A 99 -5.13 -11.50 -2.30
C ILE A 99 -4.34 -11.86 -3.57
N LEU A 100 -3.03 -12.07 -3.46
CA LEU A 100 -2.19 -12.45 -4.60
C LEU A 100 -2.62 -13.78 -5.22
N MET A 101 -3.08 -14.73 -4.41
CA MET A 101 -3.56 -16.02 -4.93
C MET A 101 -4.91 -15.93 -5.64
N VAL A 102 -5.89 -15.23 -5.04
CA VAL A 102 -7.26 -15.12 -5.56
C VAL A 102 -7.28 -14.25 -6.81
N PHE A 103 -6.55 -13.14 -6.79
CA PHE A 103 -6.50 -12.19 -7.90
C PHE A 103 -5.35 -12.42 -8.87
N ALA A 104 -4.61 -13.53 -8.75
CA ALA A 104 -3.44 -13.87 -9.57
C ALA A 104 -3.69 -13.59 -11.07
N LYS A 105 -4.79 -14.11 -11.63
CA LYS A 105 -5.14 -13.92 -13.05
C LYS A 105 -5.29 -12.44 -13.45
N LYS A 106 -5.84 -11.60 -12.56
CA LYS A 106 -5.98 -10.16 -12.82
C LYS A 106 -4.61 -9.48 -12.73
N VAL A 107 -3.81 -9.82 -11.72
CA VAL A 107 -2.46 -9.28 -11.55
C VAL A 107 -1.54 -9.66 -12.72
N THR A 108 -1.61 -10.90 -13.21
CA THR A 108 -0.90 -11.34 -14.42
C THR A 108 -1.28 -10.52 -15.66
N LYS A 109 -2.57 -10.17 -15.82
CA LYS A 109 -2.99 -9.28 -16.92
C LYS A 109 -2.38 -7.89 -16.81
N ILE A 110 -2.32 -7.32 -15.59
CA ILE A 110 -1.69 -6.03 -15.34
C ILE A 110 -0.19 -6.09 -15.65
N LEU A 111 0.50 -7.13 -15.16
CA LEU A 111 1.91 -7.36 -15.45
C LEU A 111 2.18 -7.48 -16.95
N HIS A 112 1.33 -8.19 -17.68
CA HIS A 112 1.44 -8.28 -19.13
C HIS A 112 1.28 -6.90 -19.80
N ALA A 113 0.32 -6.08 -19.35
CA ALA A 113 0.20 -4.71 -19.86
C ALA A 113 1.48 -3.89 -19.59
N VAL A 114 2.06 -4.00 -18.39
CA VAL A 114 3.31 -3.31 -18.06
C VAL A 114 4.49 -3.81 -18.90
N TYR A 115 4.61 -5.11 -19.15
CA TYR A 115 5.76 -5.65 -19.88
C TYR A 115 5.66 -5.45 -21.39
N TYR A 116 4.46 -5.55 -21.98
CA TYR A 116 4.27 -5.59 -23.43
C TYR A 116 3.58 -4.33 -23.98
N ASP A 117 2.70 -3.69 -23.23
CA ASP A 117 1.92 -2.54 -23.70
C ASP A 117 2.49 -1.19 -23.23
N PHE A 118 3.38 -1.15 -22.25
CA PHE A 118 3.98 0.13 -21.84
C PHE A 118 5.09 0.55 -22.81
N TRP A 119 5.20 1.86 -23.04
CA TRP A 119 6.24 2.44 -23.88
C TRP A 119 7.63 2.15 -23.30
N PRO A 120 8.61 1.87 -24.19
CA PRO A 120 10.01 1.73 -23.80
C PRO A 120 10.53 2.97 -23.07
N SER A 121 11.34 2.78 -22.04
CA SER A 121 11.92 3.89 -21.25
C SER A 121 12.87 4.80 -22.04
N ASP A 122 13.42 4.33 -23.16
CA ASP A 122 14.39 5.05 -23.99
C ASP A 122 13.76 5.97 -25.06
N MET A 123 12.42 5.92 -25.23
CA MET A 123 11.70 6.67 -26.26
C MET A 123 11.95 8.19 -26.26
N THR A 124 12.21 8.80 -25.09
CA THR A 124 12.38 10.27 -24.95
C THR A 124 13.72 10.67 -24.33
N GLY A 125 14.70 9.77 -24.34
CA GLY A 125 16.01 9.93 -23.70
C GLY A 125 16.08 9.35 -22.28
N LYS A 126 17.18 8.66 -21.95
CA LYS A 126 17.30 7.76 -20.79
C LYS A 126 17.42 8.45 -19.41
N ASP A 127 17.76 9.73 -19.34
CA ASP A 127 18.38 10.28 -18.13
C ASP A 127 17.50 10.35 -16.86
N VAL A 128 16.20 10.64 -16.98
CA VAL A 128 15.37 10.95 -15.79
C VAL A 128 14.65 9.73 -15.23
N ILE A 129 14.28 8.78 -16.07
CA ILE A 129 13.61 7.54 -15.63
C ILE A 129 14.65 6.57 -15.08
N SER A 130 15.83 6.47 -15.70
CA SER A 130 16.89 5.57 -15.25
C SER A 130 17.37 5.91 -13.83
N LYS A 131 17.65 7.19 -13.52
CA LYS A 131 18.10 7.62 -12.18
C LYS A 131 17.08 7.30 -11.08
N ALA A 132 15.79 7.58 -11.31
CA ALA A 132 14.73 7.29 -10.34
C ALA A 132 14.52 5.78 -10.14
N SER A 133 14.65 4.99 -11.21
CA SER A 133 14.53 3.54 -11.19
C SER A 133 15.66 2.88 -10.41
N VAL A 134 16.90 3.31 -10.66
CA VAL A 134 18.09 2.85 -9.93
C VAL A 134 18.01 3.21 -8.46
N LEU A 135 17.64 4.45 -8.12
CA LEU A 135 17.49 4.87 -6.73
C LEU A 135 16.45 4.02 -5.98
N PHE A 136 15.32 3.71 -6.61
CA PHE A 136 14.29 2.88 -6.01
C PHE A 136 14.75 1.44 -5.77
N VAL A 137 15.48 0.84 -6.71
CA VAL A 137 16.02 -0.51 -6.51
C VAL A 137 17.08 -0.53 -5.42
N ILE A 138 17.97 0.46 -5.37
CA ILE A 138 18.95 0.60 -4.27
C ILE A 138 18.23 0.77 -2.93
N ALA A 139 17.20 1.61 -2.87
CA ALA A 139 16.40 1.82 -1.66
C ALA A 139 15.68 0.53 -1.23
N THR A 140 15.15 -0.24 -2.20
CA THR A 140 14.53 -1.55 -1.94
C THR A 140 15.53 -2.52 -1.34
N ILE A 141 16.69 -2.70 -1.97
CA ILE A 141 17.76 -3.61 -1.50
C ILE A 141 18.24 -3.18 -0.11
N GLY A 142 18.46 -1.88 0.10
CA GLY A 142 18.87 -1.32 1.39
C GLY A 142 17.85 -1.53 2.50
N TYR A 143 16.55 -1.45 2.18
CA TYR A 143 15.48 -1.71 3.13
C TYR A 143 15.46 -3.18 3.56
N PHE A 144 15.53 -4.12 2.61
CA PHE A 144 15.59 -5.55 2.91
C PHE A 144 16.83 -5.89 3.75
N SER A 145 18.02 -5.40 3.37
CA SER A 145 19.25 -5.71 4.11
C SER A 145 19.22 -5.18 5.55
N ALA A 146 18.66 -3.99 5.77
CA ALA A 146 18.45 -3.43 7.10
C ALA A 146 17.44 -4.25 7.91
N GLY A 147 16.31 -4.65 7.31
CA GLY A 147 15.30 -5.50 7.94
C GLY A 147 15.87 -6.85 8.39
N TYR A 148 16.59 -7.55 7.51
CA TYR A 148 17.25 -8.81 7.85
C TYR A 148 18.30 -8.66 8.95
N SER A 149 19.10 -7.59 8.90
CA SER A 149 20.11 -7.33 9.93
C SER A 149 19.46 -7.07 11.29
N TYR A 150 18.34 -6.36 11.32
CA TYR A 150 17.58 -6.13 12.55
C TYR A 150 16.99 -7.43 13.09
N ILE A 151 16.32 -8.23 12.25
CA ILE A 151 15.72 -9.50 12.66
C ILE A 151 16.81 -10.46 13.16
N PHE A 152 17.91 -10.60 12.44
CA PHE A 152 19.01 -11.50 12.80
C PHE A 152 19.62 -11.16 14.17
N ASN A 153 19.88 -9.87 14.44
CA ASN A 153 20.40 -9.43 15.73
C ASN A 153 19.40 -9.68 16.87
N ASN A 154 18.11 -9.42 16.66
CA ASN A 154 17.07 -9.69 17.67
C ASN A 154 16.92 -11.19 17.96
N LEU A 155 16.93 -12.03 16.92
CA LEU A 155 16.83 -13.48 17.06
C LEU A 155 18.05 -14.07 17.77
N ILE A 156 19.25 -13.53 17.61
CA ILE A 156 20.40 -14.04 18.38
C ILE A 156 20.22 -13.72 19.87
N GLY A 157 19.85 -12.48 20.20
CA GLY A 157 19.65 -12.07 21.60
C GLY A 157 18.58 -12.89 22.30
N GLN A 158 17.45 -13.13 21.65
CA GLN A 158 16.35 -13.94 22.20
C GLN A 158 16.74 -15.40 22.41
N PHE A 159 17.56 -15.97 21.52
CA PHE A 159 18.05 -17.34 21.66
C PHE A 159 18.92 -17.50 22.91
N TYR A 160 19.84 -16.56 23.16
CA TYR A 160 20.70 -16.55 24.35
C TYR A 160 19.90 -16.41 25.65
N GLU A 161 18.85 -15.59 25.65
CA GLU A 161 17.98 -15.40 26.80
C GLU A 161 16.93 -16.51 26.97
N ARG A 162 16.96 -17.54 26.13
CA ARG A 162 15.98 -18.65 26.11
C ARG A 162 14.52 -18.18 25.98
N LYS A 163 14.31 -17.10 25.22
CA LYS A 163 13.01 -16.53 24.90
C LYS A 163 12.59 -16.92 23.50
N ILE A 164 11.32 -17.26 23.30
CA ILE A 164 10.78 -17.58 21.99
C ILE A 164 10.56 -16.30 21.15
N PRO A 165 10.81 -16.31 19.82
CA PRO A 165 10.72 -15.10 19.00
C PRO A 165 9.34 -14.49 18.93
N PHE A 166 8.33 -15.35 18.84
CA PHE A 166 6.94 -14.96 18.82
C PHE A 166 6.29 -15.43 20.12
N LYS A 167 5.85 -14.48 20.95
CA LYS A 167 5.27 -14.81 22.26
C LYS A 167 4.01 -15.65 22.08
N SER A 168 4.07 -16.91 22.52
CA SER A 168 3.02 -17.90 22.33
C SER A 168 3.10 -18.98 23.42
N ILE A 169 1.95 -19.51 23.85
CA ILE A 169 1.89 -20.56 24.89
C ILE A 169 1.46 -21.88 24.25
N TYR A 170 2.29 -22.91 24.37
CA TYR A 170 2.03 -24.26 23.89
C TYR A 170 1.51 -25.17 25.02
N PRO A 171 0.75 -26.25 24.71
CA PRO A 171 0.16 -27.14 25.72
C PRO A 171 1.14 -28.15 26.33
N PHE A 172 2.43 -28.06 26.02
CA PHE A 172 3.51 -28.94 26.51
C PHE A 172 4.69 -28.10 26.97
N ASP A 173 5.67 -28.71 27.65
CA ASP A 173 6.88 -28.02 28.13
C ASP A 173 7.84 -27.66 26.98
N TYR A 174 7.48 -26.59 26.26
CA TYR A 174 8.15 -26.13 25.05
C TYR A 174 9.49 -25.43 25.32
N LEU A 175 9.81 -25.11 26.58
CA LEU A 175 11.13 -24.57 26.93
C LEU A 175 12.16 -25.69 27.13
N LYS A 176 11.75 -26.95 27.27
CA LYS A 176 12.69 -28.06 27.45
C LYS A 176 13.30 -28.50 26.11
N SER A 177 14.60 -28.81 26.12
CA SER A 177 15.28 -29.39 24.94
C SER A 177 14.76 -30.82 24.68
N PRO A 178 14.49 -31.24 23.43
CA PRO A 178 14.77 -30.56 22.15
C PRO A 178 13.61 -29.70 21.59
N TYR A 179 12.49 -29.59 22.31
CA TYR A 179 11.28 -28.91 21.82
C TYR A 179 11.51 -27.41 21.61
N TYR A 180 12.29 -26.80 22.51
CA TYR A 180 12.66 -25.39 22.41
C TYR A 180 13.33 -25.07 21.08
N GLU A 181 14.35 -25.84 20.71
CA GLU A 181 15.15 -25.62 19.51
C GLU A 181 14.30 -25.80 18.24
N LEU A 182 13.41 -26.80 18.23
CA LEU A 182 12.50 -27.05 17.10
C LEU A 182 11.49 -25.92 16.91
N ILE A 183 10.86 -25.45 18.00
CA ILE A 183 9.91 -24.33 17.96
C ILE A 183 10.62 -23.04 17.61
N TYR A 184 11.82 -22.83 18.13
CA TYR A 184 12.62 -21.66 17.85
C TYR A 184 12.91 -21.54 16.35
N VAL A 185 13.44 -22.60 15.74
CA VAL A 185 13.71 -22.64 14.29
C VAL A 185 12.44 -22.45 13.49
N TRP A 186 11.34 -23.11 13.86
CA TRP A 186 10.05 -22.97 13.18
C TRP A 186 9.51 -21.53 13.24
N GLN A 187 9.53 -20.90 14.41
CA GLN A 187 9.11 -19.50 14.56
C GLN A 187 10.03 -18.54 13.81
N CYS A 188 11.34 -18.75 13.83
CA CYS A 188 12.30 -17.95 13.05
C CYS A 188 11.99 -17.99 11.55
N LEU A 189 11.73 -19.19 11.00
CA LEU A 189 11.39 -19.34 9.58
C LEU A 189 10.10 -18.60 9.24
N LEU A 190 9.05 -18.71 10.07
CA LEU A 190 7.80 -17.98 9.86
C LEU A 190 7.94 -16.47 10.05
N LEU A 191 8.82 -16.04 10.96
CA LEU A 191 9.09 -14.63 11.22
C LEU A 191 9.75 -13.97 10.01
N VAL A 192 10.81 -14.61 9.50
CA VAL A 192 11.50 -14.17 8.28
C VAL A 192 10.56 -14.22 7.08
N GLU A 193 9.75 -15.26 6.96
CA GLU A 193 8.81 -15.38 5.84
C GLU A 193 7.79 -14.24 5.81
N PHE A 194 7.14 -13.91 6.94
CA PHE A 194 6.12 -12.84 6.91
C PHE A 194 6.74 -11.48 6.61
N ASP A 195 7.93 -11.20 7.17
CA ASP A 195 8.57 -9.89 7.02
C ASP A 195 8.92 -9.65 5.54
N VAL A 196 9.51 -10.67 4.93
CA VAL A 196 9.87 -10.65 3.51
C VAL A 196 8.64 -10.58 2.64
N HIS A 197 7.54 -11.26 3.00
CA HIS A 197 6.29 -11.23 2.23
C HIS A 197 5.59 -9.88 2.29
N LEU A 198 5.47 -9.27 3.47
CA LEU A 198 4.87 -7.94 3.65
C LEU A 198 5.60 -6.91 2.81
N THR A 199 6.91 -6.85 2.98
CA THR A 199 7.78 -5.87 2.33
C THR A 199 7.81 -6.09 0.81
N ALA A 200 7.93 -7.33 0.34
CA ALA A 200 7.91 -7.65 -1.09
C ALA A 200 6.61 -7.24 -1.77
N PHE A 201 5.46 -7.41 -1.10
CA PHE A 201 4.17 -6.95 -1.61
C PHE A 201 4.11 -5.42 -1.75
N ASP A 202 4.61 -4.66 -0.78
CA ASP A 202 4.62 -3.19 -0.81
C ASP A 202 5.55 -2.65 -1.90
N PHE A 203 6.73 -3.26 -2.08
CA PHE A 203 7.64 -2.92 -3.17
C PHE A 203 7.07 -3.30 -4.55
N PHE A 204 6.33 -4.42 -4.63
CA PHE A 204 5.61 -4.79 -5.84
C PHE A 204 4.59 -3.73 -6.25
N LEU A 205 3.72 -3.29 -5.32
CA LEU A 205 2.73 -2.25 -5.60
C LEU A 205 3.40 -0.90 -5.94
N SER A 206 4.44 -0.52 -5.19
CA SER A 206 5.19 0.71 -5.45
C SER A 206 5.85 0.69 -6.83
N GLY A 207 6.40 -0.46 -7.24
CA GLY A 207 6.99 -0.64 -8.56
C GLY A 207 5.97 -0.53 -9.70
N LEU A 208 4.73 -1.01 -9.51
CA LEU A 208 3.64 -0.82 -10.47
C LEU A 208 3.28 0.66 -10.61
N VAL A 209 3.15 1.39 -9.50
CA VAL A 209 2.85 2.83 -9.50
C VAL A 209 3.95 3.61 -10.22
N MET A 210 5.21 3.30 -9.93
CA MET A 210 6.35 3.94 -10.60
C MET A 210 6.38 3.68 -12.11
N ASN A 211 6.04 2.47 -12.56
CA ASN A 211 5.90 2.18 -13.99
C ASN A 211 4.84 3.08 -14.63
N CYS A 212 3.73 3.33 -13.95
CA CYS A 212 2.68 4.22 -14.44
C CYS A 212 3.15 5.69 -14.49
N VAL A 213 3.81 6.16 -13.43
CA VAL A 213 4.41 7.52 -13.39
C VAL A 213 5.42 7.70 -14.53
N ALA A 214 6.22 6.67 -14.83
CA ALA A 214 7.14 6.69 -15.95
C ALA A 214 6.41 6.86 -17.29
N GLN A 215 5.31 6.14 -17.52
CA GLN A 215 4.49 6.29 -18.73
C GLN A 215 3.93 7.71 -18.89
N PHE A 216 3.43 8.33 -17.82
CA PHE A 216 2.96 9.72 -17.87
C PHE A 216 4.08 10.72 -18.16
N LYS A 217 5.27 10.51 -17.58
CA LYS A 217 6.45 11.34 -17.87
C LYS A 217 6.89 11.20 -19.33
N LEU A 218 6.89 9.98 -19.87
CA LEU A 218 7.19 9.70 -21.27
C LEU A 218 6.16 10.36 -22.19
N LEU A 219 4.87 10.21 -21.89
CA LEU A 219 3.78 10.84 -22.64
C LEU A 219 3.92 12.36 -22.70
N ARG A 220 4.15 12.99 -21.55
CA ARG A 220 4.37 14.44 -21.49
C ARG A 220 5.56 14.87 -22.36
N ARG A 221 6.69 14.17 -22.29
CA ARG A 221 7.89 14.49 -23.07
C ARG A 221 7.68 14.28 -24.57
N PHE A 222 7.04 13.17 -24.93
CA PHE A 222 6.72 12.84 -26.31
C PHE A 222 5.81 13.90 -26.93
N LEU A 223 4.76 14.33 -26.21
CA LEU A 223 3.87 15.40 -26.66
C LEU A 223 4.63 16.71 -26.83
N LEU A 224 5.43 17.14 -25.84
CA LEU A 224 6.22 18.38 -25.92
C LEU A 224 7.17 18.38 -27.12
N GLN A 225 7.94 17.31 -27.32
CA GLN A 225 8.92 17.23 -28.42
C GLN A 225 8.26 17.19 -29.80
N ASN A 226 7.13 16.50 -29.94
CA ASN A 226 6.49 16.34 -31.24
C ASN A 226 5.53 17.51 -31.58
N PHE A 227 4.89 18.14 -30.60
CA PHE A 227 4.15 19.37 -30.84
C PHE A 227 5.08 20.51 -31.24
N GLU A 228 6.27 20.61 -30.65
CA GLU A 228 7.26 21.61 -31.07
C GLU A 228 7.64 21.44 -32.55
N LYS A 229 7.81 20.19 -33.02
CA LYS A 229 8.05 19.88 -34.44
C LYS A 229 6.84 20.18 -35.32
N ALA A 230 5.64 19.85 -34.86
CA ALA A 230 4.40 20.12 -35.59
C ALA A 230 4.14 21.63 -35.73
N VAL A 231 4.44 22.43 -34.69
CA VAL A 231 4.35 23.90 -34.73
C VAL A 231 5.35 24.48 -35.73
N LYS A 232 6.60 24.00 -35.73
CA LYS A 232 7.60 24.38 -36.75
C LYS A 232 7.19 23.97 -38.17
N MET A 233 6.53 22.81 -38.34
CA MET A 233 5.96 22.39 -39.63
C MET A 233 4.75 23.24 -40.06
N ALA A 234 3.98 23.79 -39.12
CA ALA A 234 2.81 24.60 -39.42
C ALA A 234 3.18 25.91 -40.15
N GLU A 235 4.41 26.43 -39.95
CA GLU A 235 4.93 27.60 -40.66
C GLU A 235 5.09 27.37 -42.18
N THR A 236 5.26 26.13 -42.61
CA THR A 236 5.48 25.77 -44.03
C THR A 236 4.36 24.92 -44.64
N GLN A 237 3.73 24.02 -43.87
CA GLN A 237 2.72 23.06 -44.33
C GLN A 237 1.61 22.85 -43.27
N PRO A 238 0.64 23.77 -43.15
CA PRO A 238 -0.33 23.80 -42.06
C PRO A 238 -1.26 22.57 -42.01
N GLU A 239 -1.83 22.11 -43.12
CA GLU A 239 -2.74 20.94 -43.13
C GLU A 239 -2.08 19.63 -42.69
N LYS A 240 -0.81 19.42 -43.06
CA LYS A 240 -0.04 18.24 -42.63
C LYS A 240 0.31 18.31 -41.15
N ALA A 241 0.62 19.51 -40.63
CA ALA A 241 0.87 19.72 -39.21
C ALA A 241 -0.38 19.41 -38.36
N THR A 242 -1.57 19.83 -38.81
CA THR A 242 -2.83 19.53 -38.11
C THR A 242 -3.15 18.04 -38.08
N THR A 243 -2.90 17.35 -39.20
CA THR A 243 -3.13 15.89 -39.33
C THR A 243 -2.17 15.10 -38.43
N GLU A 244 -0.90 15.49 -38.38
CA GLU A 244 0.09 14.83 -37.51
C GLU A 244 -0.19 15.11 -36.02
N ALA A 245 -0.57 16.34 -35.65
CA ALA A 245 -0.99 16.66 -34.29
C ALA A 245 -2.21 15.84 -33.84
N TYR A 246 -3.22 15.68 -34.71
CA TYR A 246 -4.40 14.86 -34.42
C TYR A 246 -4.05 13.37 -34.25
N ARG A 247 -3.18 12.84 -35.12
CA ARG A 247 -2.67 11.47 -35.01
C ARG A 247 -1.92 11.24 -33.69
N LEU A 248 -1.09 12.19 -33.26
CA LEU A 248 -0.35 12.12 -31.99
C LEU A 248 -1.30 12.13 -30.77
N ILE A 249 -2.36 12.95 -30.81
CA ILE A 249 -3.39 12.99 -29.76
C ILE A 249 -4.15 11.65 -29.70
N LEU A 250 -4.59 11.11 -30.83
CA LEU A 250 -5.28 9.81 -30.86
C LEU A 250 -4.42 8.68 -30.30
N LEU A 251 -3.13 8.67 -30.65
CA LEU A 251 -2.17 7.66 -30.17
C LEU A 251 -1.94 7.78 -28.65
N ALA A 252 -1.94 9.01 -28.10
CA ALA A 252 -1.91 9.27 -26.68
C ALA A 252 -3.18 8.77 -25.96
N VAL A 253 -4.36 9.03 -26.52
CA VAL A 253 -5.67 8.66 -25.93
C VAL A 253 -5.87 7.14 -25.90
N VAL A 254 -5.60 6.44 -27.01
CA VAL A 254 -5.74 4.98 -27.10
C VAL A 254 -4.77 4.26 -26.15
N ARG A 255 -3.57 4.82 -25.91
CA ARG A 255 -2.59 4.21 -24.99
C ARG A 255 -2.90 4.49 -23.52
N ALA A 256 -3.61 5.57 -23.21
CA ALA A 256 -4.06 5.90 -21.85
C ALA A 256 -5.13 4.92 -21.31
N GLU A 257 -5.75 4.10 -22.16
CA GLU A 257 -6.80 3.17 -21.75
C GLU A 257 -6.32 2.05 -20.80
N GLY A 258 -5.02 1.74 -20.78
CA GLY A 258 -4.40 0.79 -19.84
C GLY A 258 -4.32 1.29 -18.39
N VAL A 259 -4.63 2.56 -18.13
CA VAL A 259 -4.48 3.21 -16.81
C VAL A 259 -5.75 3.11 -15.95
N ARG A 260 -6.88 2.69 -16.53
CA ARG A 260 -8.19 2.60 -15.84
C ARG A 260 -8.14 1.82 -14.50
N PRO A 261 -7.44 0.66 -14.36
CA PRO A 261 -7.35 -0.06 -13.09
C PRO A 261 -6.66 0.71 -11.95
N ILE A 262 -5.74 1.63 -12.27
CA ILE A 262 -4.97 2.42 -11.31
C ILE A 262 -5.78 3.63 -10.82
N ILE A 263 -6.60 4.22 -11.69
CA ILE A 263 -7.56 5.27 -11.34
C ILE A 263 -8.59 4.73 -10.33
N TYR A 264 -8.98 3.46 -10.43
CA TYR A 264 -9.86 2.82 -9.44
C TYR A 264 -9.18 2.57 -8.09
N PHE A 265 -7.89 2.18 -8.07
CA PHE A 265 -7.14 1.98 -6.81
C PHE A 265 -6.84 3.31 -6.09
N TRP A 266 -6.35 4.31 -6.82
CA TRP A 266 -6.20 5.68 -6.31
C TRP A 266 -7.56 6.30 -5.97
N GLY A 267 -8.60 5.95 -6.74
CA GLY A 267 -9.99 6.26 -6.47
C GLY A 267 -10.45 5.78 -5.10
N HIS A 268 -10.09 4.57 -4.69
CA HIS A 268 -10.40 4.04 -3.36
C HIS A 268 -9.63 4.72 -2.22
N LEU A 269 -8.34 5.03 -2.39
CA LEU A 269 -7.56 5.81 -1.42
C LEU A 269 -8.08 7.26 -1.29
N SER A 270 -8.43 7.87 -2.42
CA SER A 270 -9.06 9.19 -2.46
C SER A 270 -10.47 9.17 -1.88
N GLN A 271 -11.23 8.07 -2.03
CA GLN A 271 -12.56 7.90 -1.44
C GLN A 271 -12.50 8.00 0.08
N ILE A 272 -11.54 7.36 0.74
CA ILE A 272 -11.37 7.44 2.19
C ILE A 272 -11.06 8.88 2.61
N LEU A 273 -10.21 9.58 1.85
CA LEU A 273 -9.93 11.00 2.07
C LEU A 273 -11.18 11.89 1.89
N PHE A 274 -11.98 11.64 0.85
CA PHE A 274 -13.23 12.37 0.60
C PHE A 274 -14.27 12.14 1.70
N TYR A 275 -14.39 10.93 2.24
CA TYR A 275 -15.27 10.65 3.39
C TYR A 275 -14.78 11.37 4.66
N CYS A 276 -13.47 11.44 4.90
CA CYS A 276 -12.89 12.19 6.02
C CYS A 276 -13.05 13.71 5.86
N ALA A 277 -12.93 14.22 4.63
CA ALA A 277 -13.10 15.63 4.31
C ALA A 277 -14.57 16.05 4.42
N ALA A 278 -15.50 15.30 3.80
CA ALA A 278 -16.93 15.53 3.93
C ALA A 278 -17.41 15.41 5.38
N GLY A 279 -16.88 14.45 6.15
CA GLY A 279 -17.17 14.34 7.59
C GLY A 279 -16.64 15.53 8.41
N HIS A 280 -15.52 16.11 8.00
CA HIS A 280 -14.95 17.32 8.62
C HIS A 280 -15.79 18.56 8.29
N ASP A 281 -16.10 18.79 7.01
CA ASP A 281 -16.91 19.93 6.57
C ASP A 281 -18.32 19.88 7.15
N LEU A 282 -18.95 18.69 7.18
CA LEU A 282 -20.25 18.50 7.83
C LEU A 282 -20.22 18.84 9.32
N SER A 283 -19.15 18.42 10.01
CA SER A 283 -18.97 18.76 11.43
C SER A 283 -18.78 20.26 11.62
N LEU A 284 -17.98 20.90 10.77
CA LEU A 284 -17.70 22.34 10.81
C LEU A 284 -18.98 23.16 10.57
N GLU A 285 -19.67 22.93 9.45
CA GLU A 285 -20.89 23.63 9.09
C GLU A 285 -22.01 23.43 10.12
N SER A 286 -22.12 22.23 10.70
CA SER A 286 -23.10 21.97 11.75
C SER A 286 -22.88 22.85 12.99
N THR A 287 -21.63 23.21 13.29
CA THR A 287 -21.30 24.09 14.43
C THR A 287 -21.45 25.57 14.07
N MET A 288 -21.07 25.97 12.85
CA MET A 288 -21.18 27.34 12.36
C MET A 288 -22.63 27.80 12.18
N LEU A 289 -23.58 26.86 12.08
CA LEU A 289 -25.01 27.15 12.02
C LEU A 289 -25.49 27.96 13.25
N SER A 290 -25.00 27.67 14.45
CA SER A 290 -25.39 28.42 15.66
C SER A 290 -24.97 29.89 15.56
N ASP A 291 -23.72 30.13 15.14
CA ASP A 291 -23.15 31.48 15.00
C ASP A 291 -23.84 32.25 13.88
N SER A 292 -24.18 31.56 12.78
CA SER A 292 -24.91 32.13 11.66
C SER A 292 -26.32 32.57 12.08
N ILE A 293 -27.03 31.74 12.85
CA ILE A 293 -28.36 32.09 13.39
C ILE A 293 -28.22 33.25 14.39
N PHE A 294 -27.14 33.32 15.17
CA PHE A 294 -26.94 34.43 16.10
C PHE A 294 -26.71 35.76 15.36
N GLN A 295 -25.94 35.73 14.28
CA GLN A 295 -25.55 36.90 13.49
C GLN A 295 -26.55 37.29 12.39
N CYS A 296 -27.57 36.48 12.11
CA CYS A 296 -28.53 36.73 11.01
C CYS A 296 -29.50 37.91 11.23
N GLY A 297 -29.28 38.73 12.26
CA GLY A 297 -30.10 39.92 12.52
C GLY A 297 -31.52 39.63 12.96
N TRP A 298 -31.82 38.43 13.48
CA TRP A 298 -33.17 38.04 13.94
C TRP A 298 -33.76 38.98 15.01
N HIS A 299 -32.91 39.71 15.74
CA HIS A 299 -33.32 40.70 16.73
C HIS A 299 -33.90 41.98 16.11
N LEU A 300 -33.64 42.23 14.82
CA LEU A 300 -34.15 43.37 14.06
C LEU A 300 -35.56 43.12 13.49
N LEU A 301 -36.05 41.87 13.53
CA LEU A 301 -37.37 41.49 13.02
C LEU A 301 -38.47 41.75 14.07
N PRO A 302 -39.74 41.98 13.64
CA PRO A 302 -40.89 42.10 14.53
C PRO A 302 -41.03 40.89 15.47
N TYR A 303 -41.50 41.13 16.70
CA TYR A 303 -41.56 40.08 17.72
C TYR A 303 -42.51 38.95 17.34
N ASN A 304 -41.94 37.77 17.09
CA ASN A 304 -42.68 36.51 16.90
C ASN A 304 -42.13 35.45 17.87
N ARG A 305 -43.00 34.98 18.76
CA ARG A 305 -42.64 34.04 19.84
C ARG A 305 -42.19 32.69 19.31
N ASP A 306 -42.83 32.19 18.27
CA ASP A 306 -42.56 30.85 17.73
C ASP A 306 -41.27 30.83 16.91
N LEU A 307 -41.01 31.90 16.16
CA LEU A 307 -39.72 32.10 15.47
C LEU A 307 -38.56 32.14 16.47
N ARG A 308 -38.65 32.94 17.54
CA ARG A 308 -37.58 33.04 18.56
C ARG A 308 -37.33 31.71 19.27
N LYS A 309 -38.40 30.98 19.64
CA LYS A 309 -38.26 29.64 20.23
C LYS A 309 -37.60 28.65 19.27
N ALA A 310 -37.97 28.67 17.99
CA ALA A 310 -37.37 27.81 16.97
C ALA A 310 -35.89 28.12 16.77
N LEU A 311 -35.51 29.40 16.69
CA LEU A 311 -34.11 29.82 16.57
C LEU A 311 -33.28 29.37 17.78
N ILE A 312 -33.79 29.53 19.00
CA ILE A 312 -33.11 29.07 20.23
C ILE A 312 -32.92 27.56 20.23
N LEU A 313 -33.93 26.78 19.84
CA LEU A 313 -33.83 25.31 19.74
C LEU A 313 -32.84 24.88 18.65
N MET A 314 -32.81 25.58 17.52
CA MET A 314 -31.83 25.32 16.45
C MET A 314 -30.41 25.63 16.90
N MET A 315 -30.18 26.76 17.60
CA MET A 315 -28.88 27.07 18.22
C MET A 315 -28.46 26.00 19.24
N GLN A 316 -29.36 25.61 20.16
CA GLN A 316 -29.08 24.58 21.16
C GLN A 316 -28.74 23.22 20.54
N ARG A 317 -29.34 22.87 19.40
CA ARG A 317 -29.06 21.61 18.69
C ARG A 317 -27.75 21.68 17.90
N ALA A 318 -27.45 22.81 17.26
CA ALA A 318 -26.23 23.04 16.49
C ALA A 318 -24.95 23.01 17.34
N GLN A 319 -25.07 23.21 18.67
CA GLN A 319 -23.97 23.02 19.63
C GLN A 319 -23.49 21.56 19.74
N ARG A 320 -24.22 20.58 19.18
CA ARG A 320 -23.76 19.20 19.05
C ARG A 320 -23.35 18.94 17.60
N PRO A 321 -22.03 18.87 17.31
CA PRO A 321 -21.55 18.69 15.94
C PRO A 321 -22.05 17.37 15.34
N LEU A 322 -22.49 17.43 14.09
CA LEU A 322 -22.99 16.29 13.36
C LEU A 322 -21.79 15.51 12.79
N THR A 323 -21.50 14.36 13.38
CA THR A 323 -20.26 13.61 13.12
C THR A 323 -20.54 12.30 12.39
N MET A 324 -19.73 11.98 11.39
CA MET A 324 -19.82 10.74 10.63
C MET A 324 -18.96 9.65 11.31
N THR A 325 -19.51 8.49 11.60
CA THR A 325 -18.83 7.42 12.36
C THR A 325 -18.61 6.15 11.54
N ILE A 326 -17.46 5.48 11.71
CA ILE A 326 -17.22 4.13 11.14
C ILE A 326 -17.81 3.10 12.10
N GLY A 327 -19.09 2.75 11.94
CA GLY A 327 -19.72 1.64 12.66
C GLY A 327 -19.58 1.67 14.19
N GLY A 328 -19.39 2.85 14.79
CA GLY A 328 -19.20 3.02 16.25
C GLY A 328 -17.74 3.05 16.75
N PHE A 329 -16.74 2.78 15.91
CA PHE A 329 -15.32 2.70 16.33
C PHE A 329 -14.59 4.04 16.39
N GLY A 330 -15.11 5.07 15.72
CA GLY A 330 -14.48 6.39 15.69
C GLY A 330 -15.13 7.35 14.71
N ILE A 331 -14.80 8.63 14.84
CA ILE A 331 -15.32 9.71 14.00
C ILE A 331 -14.40 9.87 12.78
N LEU A 332 -14.98 9.86 11.57
CA LEU A 332 -14.29 10.17 10.32
C LEU A 332 -14.11 11.68 10.19
N ASN A 333 -12.94 12.18 10.56
CA ASN A 333 -12.54 13.55 10.33
C ASN A 333 -11.03 13.68 10.08
N LEU A 334 -10.62 14.82 9.54
CA LEU A 334 -9.22 15.10 9.20
C LEU A 334 -8.28 14.99 10.42
N ALA A 335 -8.77 15.34 11.61
CA ALA A 335 -8.05 15.21 12.87
C ALA A 335 -7.76 13.75 13.22
N SER A 336 -8.68 12.82 12.94
CA SER A 336 -8.47 11.38 13.17
C SER A 336 -7.47 10.80 12.17
N TYR A 337 -7.47 11.28 10.93
CA TYR A 337 -6.43 10.95 9.94
C TYR A 337 -5.04 11.46 10.36
N MET A 338 -4.94 12.72 10.79
CA MET A 338 -3.70 13.31 11.30
C MET A 338 -3.24 12.67 12.61
N LYS A 339 -4.16 12.29 13.50
CA LYS A 339 -3.85 11.53 14.72
C LYS A 339 -3.34 10.14 14.40
N LEU A 340 -3.87 9.49 13.36
CA LEU A 340 -3.34 8.21 12.90
C LEU A 340 -1.88 8.37 12.47
N LEU A 341 -1.57 9.40 11.67
CA LEU A 341 -0.21 9.69 11.22
C LEU A 341 0.73 10.13 12.35
N GLN A 342 0.26 10.99 13.25
CA GLN A 342 1.02 11.46 14.41
C GLN A 342 1.23 10.36 15.44
N PHE A 343 0.26 9.48 15.65
CA PHE A 343 0.43 8.31 16.52
C PHE A 343 1.53 7.40 15.97
N CYS A 344 1.51 7.10 14.68
CA CYS A 344 2.59 6.36 14.02
C CYS A 344 3.96 7.03 14.22
N PHE A 345 4.02 8.36 14.12
CA PHE A 345 5.26 9.13 14.27
C PHE A 345 5.73 9.26 15.73
N SER A 346 4.83 9.44 16.69
CA SER A 346 5.14 9.54 18.12
C SER A 346 5.59 8.19 18.67
N VAL A 347 4.99 7.09 18.23
CA VAL A 347 5.45 5.74 18.56
C VAL A 347 6.88 5.52 18.01
N TYR A 348 7.16 5.97 16.79
CA TYR A 348 8.51 5.94 16.21
C TYR A 348 9.54 6.77 17.02
N VAL A 349 9.18 7.99 17.44
CA VAL A 349 10.08 8.85 18.22
C VAL A 349 10.28 8.34 19.65
N LEU A 350 9.26 7.77 20.28
CA LEU A 350 9.37 7.20 21.62
C LEU A 350 10.26 5.95 21.63
N LEU A 351 10.07 5.05 20.66
CA LEU A 351 10.88 3.85 20.51
C LEU A 351 12.36 4.18 20.21
N SER A 352 12.63 5.19 19.38
CA SER A 352 13.99 5.64 19.09
C SER A 352 14.68 6.30 20.29
N LYS A 353 13.95 7.06 21.13
CA LYS A 353 14.50 7.65 22.36
C LYS A 353 14.74 6.63 23.48
N MET A 354 13.88 5.62 23.60
CA MET A 354 14.07 4.53 24.56
C MET A 354 15.26 3.64 24.18
N ALA A 355 15.44 3.37 22.89
CA ALA A 355 16.61 2.65 22.37
C ALA A 355 17.94 3.40 22.62
N ALA A 356 17.93 4.74 22.57
CA ALA A 356 19.11 5.57 22.86
C ALA A 356 19.45 5.68 24.36
N LYS A 357 18.52 5.36 25.27
CA LYS A 357 18.71 5.50 26.73
C LYS A 357 19.14 4.21 27.44
N GLY A 358 18.97 3.05 26.81
CA GLY A 358 19.34 1.74 27.37
C GLY A 358 20.80 1.32 27.11
N GLY A 359 21.63 2.21 26.58
CA GLY A 359 23.02 1.96 26.20
C GLY A 359 24.09 2.62 27.08
N ASN A 360 23.74 3.09 28.29
CA ASN A 360 24.69 3.58 29.30
C ASN A 360 24.65 2.71 30.55
#